data_AF-A0ABD4X4F2-F1
#
_entry.id   AF-A0ABD4X4F2-F1
#
_cell.length_a   1.000
_cell.length_b   1.000
_cell.length_c   1.000
_cell.angle_alpha   90.00
_cell.angle_beta   90.00
_cell.angle_gamma   90.00
#
_symmetry.space_group_name_H-M   'P 1'
#
loop_
_entity.id
_entity.type
_entity.pdbx_description
1 polymer ?
#
loop_
_entity_poly.entity_id
_entity_poly.type
_entity_poly.pdbx_seq_one_letter_code
_entity_poly.pdbx_strand_id
1 'polypeptide(L)'
;MKYFSILALAALAACASPEGMFYEVTQRGADTVSIQANVGNMDQQSAFVAQMRDHMDGMAVKECQGLGKKGARVINEVTRTAGPYHTWTERAYRCQ
;
A
#
# COMPACT_ATOMS: atom_id res chain seq x y z
N MET A 1 7.13 2.49 -29.38
CA MET A 1 6.71 1.95 -28.07
C MET A 1 7.96 1.41 -27.38
N LYS A 2 8.45 2.06 -26.33
CA LYS A 2 9.61 1.60 -25.54
C LYS A 2 9.24 1.70 -24.07
N TYR A 3 9.07 0.54 -23.45
CA TYR A 3 8.81 0.34 -22.03
C TYR A 3 10.09 0.65 -21.25
N PHE A 4 10.09 1.74 -20.48
CA PHE A 4 11.06 1.95 -19.41
C PHE A 4 10.29 1.90 -18.10
N SER A 5 9.93 0.68 -17.68
CA SER A 5 9.48 0.41 -16.31
C SER A 5 10.67 0.63 -15.39
N ILE A 6 10.67 1.78 -14.72
CA ILE A 6 11.67 2.12 -13.71
C ILE A 6 11.47 1.14 -12.55
N LEU A 7 12.40 0.19 -12.42
CA LEU A 7 12.66 -0.54 -11.18
C LEU A 7 13.23 0.46 -10.17
N ALA A 8 12.35 1.23 -9.53
CA ALA A 8 12.71 1.98 -8.35
C ALA A 8 12.71 1.02 -7.16
N LEU A 9 13.84 0.33 -6.93
CA LEU A 9 14.19 -0.16 -5.60
C LEU A 9 14.40 1.07 -4.71
N ALA A 10 13.31 1.65 -4.22
CA ALA A 10 13.36 2.74 -3.26
C ALA A 10 13.24 2.15 -1.85
N ALA A 11 14.41 1.96 -1.25
CA ALA A 11 14.66 1.96 0.20
C ALA A 11 13.63 1.22 1.08
N LEU A 12 14.06 0.06 1.60
CA LEU A 12 13.52 -0.55 2.82
C LEU A 12 13.67 0.40 4.03
N ALA A 13 12.88 1.47 4.08
CA ALA A 13 12.47 2.06 5.34
C ALA A 13 11.27 1.23 5.81
N ALA A 14 11.55 -0.02 6.19
CA ALA A 14 10.62 -0.88 6.88
C ALA A 14 10.40 -0.32 8.30
N CYS A 15 9.64 0.78 8.39
CA CYS A 15 9.01 1.18 9.63
C CYS A 15 8.01 0.08 9.97
N ALA A 16 8.45 -0.92 10.75
CA ALA A 16 7.56 -1.88 11.36
C ALA A 16 6.49 -1.08 12.10
N SER A 17 5.27 -1.15 11.58
CA SER A 17 4.12 -0.49 12.19
C SER A 17 3.78 -1.21 13.51
N PRO A 18 3.13 -0.55 14.47
CA PRO A 18 2.80 -1.14 15.78
C PRO A 18 1.95 -2.42 15.67
N GLU A 19 1.25 -2.61 14.56
CA GLU A 19 0.49 -3.82 14.22
C GLU A 19 1.35 -4.99 13.67
N GLY A 20 2.68 -4.85 13.56
CA GLY A 20 3.56 -5.91 13.05
C GLY A 20 3.48 -6.11 11.52
N MET A 21 2.87 -5.16 10.81
CA MET A 21 2.74 -5.18 9.35
C MET A 21 3.78 -4.28 8.67
N PHE A 22 4.18 -4.66 7.46
CA PHE A 22 5.08 -3.85 6.63
C PHE A 22 4.30 -3.21 5.50
N TYR A 23 4.31 -1.87 5.43
CA TYR A 23 3.68 -1.11 4.36
C TYR A 23 4.71 -0.55 3.40
N GLU A 24 4.40 -0.57 2.11
CA GLU A 24 5.26 -0.07 1.05
C GLU A 24 4.43 0.68 0.01
N VAL A 25 4.88 1.85 -0.43
CA VAL A 25 4.29 2.53 -1.59
C VAL A 25 4.89 1.92 -2.85
N THR A 26 4.16 1.02 -3.51
CA THR A 26 4.66 0.24 -4.65
C THR A 26 4.61 1.00 -5.97
N GLN A 27 3.76 2.04 -6.08
CA GLN A 27 3.68 2.85 -7.30
C GLN A 27 3.24 4.28 -7.01
N ARG A 28 3.90 5.26 -7.65
CA ARG A 28 3.47 6.67 -7.72
C ARG A 28 3.29 7.05 -9.20
N GLY A 29 2.04 7.28 -9.60
CA GLY A 29 1.68 7.90 -10.87
C GLY A 29 1.29 9.37 -10.69
N ALA A 30 0.91 10.06 -11.77
CA ALA A 30 0.57 11.48 -11.73
C ALA A 30 -0.57 11.82 -10.75
N ASP A 31 -1.60 10.96 -10.69
CA ASP A 31 -2.76 11.11 -9.78
C ASP A 31 -3.11 9.80 -9.07
N THR A 32 -2.15 8.87 -8.97
CA THR A 32 -2.40 7.52 -8.43
C THR A 32 -1.29 7.05 -7.52
N VAL A 33 -1.64 6.44 -6.39
CA VAL A 33 -0.69 5.86 -5.44
C VAL A 33 -1.12 4.42 -5.18
N SER A 34 -0.18 3.47 -5.19
CA SER A 34 -0.44 2.09 -4.76
C SER A 34 0.36 1.78 -3.52
N ILE A 35 -0.28 1.15 -2.54
CA ILE A 35 0.31 0.78 -1.27
C ILE A 35 0.10 -0.72 -1.08
N GLN A 36 1.15 -1.42 -0.70
CA GLN A 36 1.14 -2.82 -0.33
C GLN A 36 1.32 -2.95 1.18
N ALA A 37 0.56 -3.83 1.80
CA ALA A 37 0.70 -4.24 3.19
C ALA A 37 1.00 -5.74 3.26
N ASN A 38 2.10 -6.12 3.88
CA ASN A 38 2.40 -7.52 4.18
C ASN A 38 1.66 -7.91 5.46
N VAL A 39 0.68 -8.81 5.31
CA VAL A 39 -0.16 -9.32 6.42
C VAL A 39 0.38 -10.62 7.01
N GLY A 40 1.39 -11.25 6.39
CA GLY A 40 2.02 -12.48 6.89
C GLY A 40 1.00 -13.62 7.08
N ASN A 41 1.23 -14.46 8.10
CA ASN A 41 0.29 -15.50 8.54
C ASN A 41 -0.67 -14.98 9.61
N MET A 42 -0.91 -13.67 9.68
CA MET A 42 -1.94 -13.13 10.56
C MET A 42 -3.27 -13.64 10.03
N ASP A 43 -3.96 -14.45 10.83
CA ASP A 43 -5.38 -14.71 10.61
C ASP A 43 -6.03 -13.37 10.29
N GLN A 44 -6.77 -13.31 9.19
CA GLN A 44 -7.51 -12.13 8.72
C GLN A 44 -8.66 -11.78 9.67
N GLN A 45 -8.38 -11.76 10.97
CA GLN A 45 -9.25 -11.24 12.01
C GLN A 45 -9.64 -9.83 11.59
N SER A 46 -10.94 -9.61 11.50
CA SER A 46 -11.54 -8.41 10.89
C SER A 46 -11.00 -7.10 11.48
N ALA A 47 -10.64 -7.10 12.77
CA ALA A 47 -10.03 -5.96 13.44
C ALA A 47 -8.65 -5.58 12.87
N PHE A 48 -7.78 -6.56 12.60
CA PHE A 48 -6.45 -6.30 12.01
C PHE A 48 -6.57 -5.83 10.56
N VAL A 49 -7.49 -6.40 9.79
CA VAL A 49 -7.75 -5.96 8.41
C VAL A 49 -8.27 -4.52 8.38
N ALA A 50 -9.12 -4.12 9.33
CA ALA A 50 -9.59 -2.75 9.45
C ALA A 50 -8.43 -1.79 9.79
N GLN A 51 -7.62 -2.13 10.79
CA GLN A 51 -6.45 -1.33 11.16
C GLN A 51 -5.45 -1.18 9.99
N MET A 52 -5.20 -2.27 9.26
CA MET A 52 -4.37 -2.24 8.06
C MET A 52 -4.89 -1.23 7.04
N ARG A 53 -6.19 -1.29 6.75
CA ARG A 53 -6.84 -0.40 5.77
C ARG A 53 -6.77 1.05 6.20
N ASP A 54 -7.03 1.34 7.47
CA ASP A 54 -6.93 2.70 8.03
C ASP A 54 -5.50 3.26 7.92
N HIS A 55 -4.48 2.42 8.19
CA HIS A 55 -3.09 2.80 8.02
C HIS A 55 -2.77 3.12 6.56
N MET A 56 -3.16 2.25 5.63
CA MET A 56 -2.95 2.45 4.19
C MET A 56 -3.66 3.72 3.71
N ASP A 57 -4.87 4.01 4.19
CA ASP A 57 -5.62 5.22 3.84
C ASP A 57 -4.91 6.48 4.34
N GLY A 58 -4.39 6.46 5.58
CA GLY A 58 -3.58 7.55 6.13
C GLY A 58 -2.28 7.78 5.35
N MET A 59 -1.60 6.71 4.91
CA MET A 59 -0.43 6.81 4.05
C MET A 59 -0.78 7.38 2.68
N ALA A 60 -1.86 6.92 2.05
CA ALA A 60 -2.29 7.39 0.74
C ALA A 60 -2.62 8.89 0.76
N VAL A 61 -3.26 9.38 1.82
CA VAL A 61 -3.52 10.82 1.98
C VAL A 61 -2.22 11.61 2.05
N LYS A 62 -1.23 11.17 2.85
CA LYS A 62 0.08 11.85 2.95
C LYS A 62 0.82 11.87 1.61
N GLU A 63 0.81 10.75 0.89
CA GLU A 63 1.43 10.64 -0.43
C GLU A 63 0.74 11.55 -1.45
N CYS A 64 -0.60 11.57 -1.48
CA CYS A 64 -1.37 12.46 -2.35
C CYS A 64 -1.17 13.95 -2.00
N GLN A 65 -1.00 14.30 -0.72
CA GLN A 65 -0.63 15.65 -0.30
C GLN A 65 0.74 16.07 -0.81
N GLY A 66 1.72 15.15 -0.84
CA GLY A 66 3.01 15.38 -1.50
C GLY A 66 2.89 15.68 -3.00
N LEU A 67 1.81 15.24 -3.64
CA LEU A 67 1.47 15.54 -5.04
C LEU A 67 0.57 16.79 -5.21
N GLY A 68 0.31 17.54 -4.13
CA GLY A 68 -0.53 18.74 -4.15
C GLY A 68 -2.04 18.47 -4.14
N LYS A 69 -2.46 17.24 -3.83
CA LYS A 69 -3.87 16.82 -3.77
C LYS A 69 -4.34 16.77 -2.31
N LYS A 70 -5.64 16.88 -2.04
CA LYS A 70 -6.17 16.97 -0.67
C LYS A 70 -6.72 15.65 -0.15
N GLY A 71 -7.01 14.71 -1.03
CA GLY A 71 -7.58 13.42 -0.67
C GLY A 71 -7.01 12.25 -1.47
N ALA A 72 -7.31 11.06 -0.97
CA ALA A 72 -7.05 9.80 -1.63
C ALA A 72 -8.35 8.98 -1.64
N ARG A 73 -8.75 8.48 -2.81
CA ARG A 73 -9.91 7.61 -2.97
C ARG A 73 -9.46 6.23 -3.40
N VAL A 74 -9.86 5.20 -2.66
CA VAL A 74 -9.61 3.80 -3.04
C VAL A 74 -10.29 3.53 -4.39
N ILE A 75 -9.52 2.97 -5.32
CA ILE A 75 -10.01 2.56 -6.65
C ILE A 75 -9.84 1.06 -6.89
N ASN A 76 -8.94 0.40 -6.16
CA ASN A 76 -8.74 -1.03 -6.26
C ASN A 76 -8.15 -1.59 -4.96
N GLU A 77 -8.48 -2.84 -4.64
CA GLU A 77 -7.90 -3.59 -3.53
C GLU A 77 -7.76 -5.07 -3.94
N VAL A 78 -6.56 -5.62 -3.81
CA VAL A 78 -6.27 -7.01 -4.17
C VAL A 78 -5.41 -7.64 -3.10
N THR A 79 -5.87 -8.75 -2.54
CA THR A 79 -5.06 -9.59 -1.66
C THR A 79 -4.47 -10.74 -2.46
N ARG A 80 -3.17 -10.94 -2.35
CA ARG A 80 -2.43 -12.02 -3.01
C ARG A 80 -1.76 -12.89 -1.95
N THR A 81 -1.75 -14.18 -2.20
CA THR A 81 -1.07 -15.17 -1.35
C THR A 81 -0.10 -15.96 -2.22
N ALA A 82 1.18 -15.96 -1.87
CA ALA A 82 2.23 -16.74 -2.50
C ALA A 82 2.78 -17.78 -1.51
N GLY A 83 2.30 -19.01 -1.61
CA GLY A 83 2.67 -20.08 -0.67
C GLY A 83 2.05 -19.91 0.72
N PRO A 84 2.46 -20.73 1.70
CA PRO A 84 1.79 -20.85 2.99
C PRO A 84 2.03 -19.68 3.96
N TYR A 85 3.00 -18.80 3.69
CA TYR A 85 3.44 -17.79 4.68
C TYR A 85 3.50 -16.36 4.13
N HIS A 86 3.29 -16.15 2.83
CA HIS A 86 3.36 -14.82 2.23
C HIS A 86 2.00 -14.40 1.71
N THR A 87 1.31 -13.58 2.50
CA THR A 87 0.10 -12.89 2.08
C THR A 87 0.32 -11.38 2.15
N TRP A 88 -0.10 -10.67 1.11
CA TRP A 88 -0.07 -9.21 1.08
C TRP A 88 -1.34 -8.66 0.44
N THR A 89 -1.72 -7.45 0.87
CA THR A 89 -2.83 -6.69 0.29
C THR A 89 -2.29 -5.45 -0.37
N GLU A 90 -2.63 -5.26 -1.65
CA GLU A 90 -2.30 -4.07 -2.43
C GLU A 90 -3.56 -3.23 -2.62
N ARG A 91 -3.52 -1.97 -2.22
CA ARG A 91 -4.60 -0.99 -2.43
C ARG A 91 -4.09 0.12 -3.33
N ALA A 92 -4.85 0.41 -4.39
CA ALA A 92 -4.60 1.53 -5.27
C ALA A 92 -5.56 2.67 -4.95
N TYR A 93 -5.03 3.87 -5.01
CA TYR A 93 -5.68 5.12 -4.67
C TYR A 93 -5.59 6.09 -5.84
N ARG A 94 -6.66 6.84 -6.06
CA ARG A 94 -6.67 8.03 -6.92
C ARG A 94 -6.60 9.27 -6.03
N CYS A 95 -5.63 10.13 -6.28
CA CYS A 95 -5.51 11.40 -5.59
C CYS A 95 -6.53 12.41 -6.10
N GLN A 96 -7.12 13.20 -5.21
CA GLN A 96 -8.18 14.17 -5.51
C GLN A 96 -7.92 15.52 -4.84
#